data_AF-A0A5C8MPQ5-F1
#
_entry.id   AF-A0A5C8MPQ5-F1
#
_cell.length_a   1.000
_cell.length_b   1.000
_cell.length_c   1.000
_cell.angle_alpha   90.00
_cell.angle_beta   90.00
_cell.angle_gamma   90.00
#
_symmetry.space_group_name_H-M   'P 1'
#
loop_
_entity.id
_entity.type
_entity.pdbx_description
1 polymer ?
#
loop_
_entity_poly.entity_id
_entity_poly.type
_entity_poly.pdbx_seq_one_letter_code
_entity_poly.pdbx_strand_id
1 'polypeptide(L)' 'MNAKDLIALNNEKRKQLNEHNRNYYEDMLVYIRSHLLLSEQQSEELLMELLDHLLEAQKHGKSAEDVFGKDPK' A
#
# COMPACT_ATOMS: atom_id res chain seq x y z
N MET A 1 10.45 -12.22 6.52
CA MET A 1 9.02 -12.41 6.81
C MET A 1 8.40 -13.13 5.64
N ASN A 2 7.50 -14.08 5.88
CA ASN A 2 6.75 -14.72 4.79
C ASN A 2 5.54 -13.84 4.39
N ALA A 3 4.85 -14.20 3.32
CA ALA A 3 3.70 -13.44 2.81
C ALA A 3 2.59 -13.24 3.85
N LYS A 4 2.30 -14.25 4.68
CA LYS A 4 1.29 -14.14 5.74
C LYS A 4 1.68 -13.12 6.81
N ASP A 5 2.96 -13.11 7.19
CA ASP A 5 3.48 -12.13 8.14
C ASP A 5 3.39 -10.71 7.55
N LEU A 6 3.70 -10.55 6.27
CA LEU A 6 3.60 -9.27 5.56
C LEU A 6 2.15 -8.81 5.44
N ILE A 7 1.20 -9.69 5.10
CA ILE A 7 -0.23 -9.38 5.05
C ILE A 7 -0.72 -8.88 6.41
N ALA A 8 -0.36 -9.57 7.50
CA ALA A 8 -0.74 -9.17 8.85
C ALA A 8 -0.16 -7.79 9.21
N LEU A 9 1.13 -7.56 8.92
CA LEU A 9 1.77 -6.28 9.17
C LEU A 9 1.16 -5.16 8.33
N ASN A 10 0.84 -5.42 7.07
CA ASN A 10 0.20 -4.49 6.16
C ASN A 10 -1.17 -4.06 6.69
N ASN A 11 -1.97 -5.02 7.15
CA ASN A 11 -3.28 -4.79 7.73
C ASN A 11 -3.23 -3.91 8.98
N GLU A 12 -2.18 -4.02 9.79
CA GLU A 12 -1.98 -3.15 10.95
C GLU A 12 -1.45 -1.76 10.57
N LYS A 13 -0.45 -1.69 9.67
CA LYS A 13 0.12 -0.40 9.24
C LYS A 13 -0.88 0.47 8.50
N ARG A 14 -1.72 -0.08 7.63
CA ARG A 14 -2.70 0.71 6.85
C ARG A 14 -3.74 1.42 7.71
N LYS A 15 -3.96 0.97 8.96
CA LYS A 15 -4.82 1.67 9.93
C LYS A 15 -4.26 3.03 10.37
N GLN A 16 -2.97 3.28 10.14
CA GLN A 16 -2.30 4.54 10.47
C GLN A 16 -2.45 5.59 9.36
N LEU A 17 -2.95 5.19 8.18
CA LEU A 17 -3.31 6.13 7.13
C LEU A 17 -4.56 6.92 7.54
N ASN A 18 -4.62 8.17 7.09
CA ASN A 18 -5.88 8.91 7.09
C ASN A 18 -6.85 8.29 6.08
N GLU A 19 -8.14 8.65 6.18
CA GLU A 19 -9.19 8.05 5.36
C GLU A 19 -8.94 8.17 3.85
N HIS A 20 -8.50 9.34 3.39
CA HIS A 20 -8.21 9.60 1.98
C HIS A 20 -7.10 8.71 1.43
N ASN A 21 -5.93 8.72 2.07
CA ASN A 21 -4.79 7.91 1.67
C ASN A 21 -5.06 6.41 1.81
N ARG A 22 -5.86 6.01 2.81
CA ARG A 22 -6.26 4.63 3.01
C ARG A 22 -7.11 4.11 1.86
N ASN A 23 -8.11 4.88 1.42
CA ASN A 23 -8.97 4.48 0.31
C ASN A 23 -8.16 4.25 -0.98
N TYR A 24 -7.26 5.19 -1.30
CA TYR A 24 -6.36 5.07 -2.45
C TYR A 24 -5.46 3.82 -2.34
N TYR A 25 -4.88 3.60 -1.16
CA TYR A 25 -4.02 2.45 -0.92
C TYR A 25 -4.77 1.11 -0.99
N GLU A 26 -6.03 1.05 -0.53
CA GLU A 26 -6.87 -0.14 -0.64
C GLU A 26 -7.18 -0.47 -2.10
N ASP A 27 -7.38 0.52 -2.98
CA ASP A 27 -7.53 0.31 -4.42
C ASP A 27 -6.27 -0.28 -5.07
N MET A 28 -5.09 0.27 -4.74
CA MET A 28 -3.80 -0.30 -5.20
C MET A 28 -3.61 -1.73 -4.70
N LEU A 29 -3.98 -2.01 -3.45
CA LEU A 29 -3.87 -3.33 -2.84
C LEU A 29 -4.70 -4.37 -3.58
N VAL A 30 -5.94 -4.03 -3.97
CA VAL A 30 -6.77 -4.92 -4.79
C VAL A 30 -6.13 -5.14 -6.17
N TYR A 31 -5.65 -4.07 -6.81
CA TYR A 31 -5.03 -4.16 -8.13
C TYR A 31 -3.79 -5.06 -8.14
N ILE A 32 -2.83 -4.81 -7.24
CA ILE A 32 -1.57 -5.55 -7.16
C ILE A 32 -1.81 -7.02 -6.80
N ARG A 33 -2.68 -7.31 -5.83
CA ARG A 33 -2.99 -8.70 -5.43
C ARG A 33 -3.74 -9.48 -6.51
N SER A 34 -4.48 -8.80 -7.37
CA SER A 34 -5.17 -9.43 -8.49
C SER A 34 -4.25 -9.66 -9.69
N HIS A 35 -3.04 -9.10 -9.69
CA HIS A 35 -2.12 -9.14 -10.81
C HIS A 35 -1.28 -10.43 -10.79
N LEU A 36 -1.47 -11.30 -11.80
CA LEU A 36 -0.85 -12.63 -11.84
C LEU A 36 0.65 -12.66 -12.17
N LEU A 37 1.28 -11.51 -12.46
CA LEU A 37 2.70 -11.45 -12.82
C LEU A 37 3.63 -11.59 -11.61
N LEU A 38 3.16 -11.25 -10.42
CA LEU A 38 3.95 -11.32 -9.18
C LEU A 38 3.49 -12.49 -8.32
N SER A 39 4.45 -13.14 -7.64
CA SER A 39 4.12 -14.07 -6.57
C SER A 39 3.51 -13.33 -5.37
N GLU A 40 2.74 -14.04 -4.53
CA GLU A 40 2.15 -13.46 -3.31
C GLU A 40 3.20 -12.73 -2.45
N GLN A 41 4.36 -13.35 -2.24
CA GLN A 41 5.47 -12.73 -1.49
C GLN A 41 5.90 -11.40 -2.11
N GLN A 42 6.12 -11.35 -3.43
CA GLN A 42 6.56 -10.15 -4.14
C GLN A 42 5.49 -9.05 -4.11
N SER A 43 4.22 -9.43 -4.26
CA SER A 43 3.09 -8.50 -4.14
C SER A 43 3.04 -7.87 -2.75
N GLU A 44 3.21 -8.65 -1.69
CA GLU A 44 3.18 -8.13 -0.32
C GLU A 44 4.41 -7.31 0.05
N GLU A 45 5.59 -7.63 -0.48
CA GLU A 45 6.80 -6.82 -0.32
C GLU A 45 6.64 -5.45 -0.97
N LEU A 46 6.14 -5.41 -2.22
CA LEU A 46 5.85 -4.17 -2.92
C LEU A 46 4.80 -3.33 -2.19
N LEU A 47 3.69 -3.94 -1.76
CA LEU A 47 2.64 -3.25 -1.02
C LEU A 47 3.14 -2.65 0.28
N MET A 48 4.01 -3.35 1.00
CA MET A 48 4.64 -2.83 2.21
C MET A 48 5.55 -1.62 1.92
N GLU A 49 6.34 -1.67 0.85
CA GLU A 49 7.20 -0.54 0.45
C GLU A 49 6.36 0.70 0.10
N LEU A 50 5.31 0.52 -0.71
CA LEU A 50 4.39 1.61 -1.08
C LEU A 50 3.67 2.18 0.15
N LEU A 51 3.24 1.33 1.07
CA LEU A 51 2.59 1.75 2.31
C LEU A 51 3.53 2.58 3.19
N ASP A 52 4.79 2.18 3.29
CA ASP A 52 5.79 2.91 4.08
C ASP A 52 6.11 4.28 3.48
N HIS A 53 6.24 4.36 2.15
CA HIS A 53 6.39 5.64 1.45
C HIS A 53 5.16 6.54 1.66
N LEU A 54 3.95 5.99 1.58
CA LEU A 54 2.73 6.75 1.76
C LEU A 54 2.57 7.27 3.20
N LEU A 55 2.88 6.44 4.20
CA LEU A 55 2.84 6.85 5.60
C LEU A 55 3.84 7.98 5.88
N GLU A 56 5.03 7.92 5.29
CA GLU A 56 6.01 9.00 5.43
C GLU A 56 5.52 10.27 4.74
N ALA A 57 5.03 10.18 3.51
CA ALA A 57 4.48 11.32 2.78
C ALA A 57 3.30 11.98 3.53
N GLN A 58 2.43 11.17 4.14
CA GLN A 58 1.32 11.64 4.96
C GLN A 58 1.80 12.46 6.16
N LYS A 59 2.91 12.09 6.82
CA LYS A 59 3.48 12.91 7.91
C LYS A 59 3.91 14.30 7.44
N HIS A 60 4.26 14.43 6.16
CA HIS A 60 4.59 15.70 5.51
C HIS A 60 3.37 16.39 4.87
N GLY A 61 2.15 15.92 5.16
CA GLY A 61 0.91 16.51 4.66
C GLY A 61 0.59 16.20 3.19
N LYS A 62 1.25 15.21 2.59
CA LYS A 62 1.01 14.81 1.19
C LYS A 62 -0.06 13.73 1.08
N SER A 63 -0.84 13.79 0.01
CA SER A 63 -1.81 12.77 -0.38
C SER A 63 -1.15 11.62 -1.14
N ALA A 64 -1.86 10.50 -1.29
CA ALA A 64 -1.40 9.39 -2.10
C ALA A 64 -1.22 9.78 -3.58
N GLU A 65 -2.07 10.67 -4.10
CA GLU A 65 -1.96 11.20 -5.45
C GLU A 65 -0.73 12.08 -5.64
N ASP A 66 -0.24 12.76 -4.59
CA ASP A 66 1.02 13.51 -4.65
C ASP A 66 2.25 12.59 -4.73
N VAL A 67 2.13 11.34 -4.26
CA VAL A 67 3.22 10.34 -4.27
C VAL A 67 3.17 9.46 -5.50
N PHE A 68 1.99 8.94 -5.83
CA PHE A 68 1.78 7.90 -6.83
C PHE A 68 1.04 8.39 -8.08
N GLY A 69 0.50 9.61 -8.06
CA GLY A 69 -0.30 10.17 -9.15
C GLY A 69 -1.79 9.86 -9.03
N LYS A 70 -2.59 10.42 -9.93
CA LYS A 70 -4.06 10.34 -9.87
C LYS A 70 -4.64 9.00 -10.30
N ASP A 71 -3.84 8.10 -10.87
CA ASP A 71 -4.30 6.79 -11.30
C ASP A 71 -3.50 5.69 -10.58
N PRO A 72 -4.10 5.00 -9.60
CA PRO A 72 -3.45 3.90 -8.88
C PRO A 72 -3.31 2.60 -9.68
N LYS A 73 -3.83 2.55 -10.93
CA LYS A 73 -3.95 1.33 -11.76
C LYS A 73 -2.96 1.29 -12.92
#